data_AF-A0A3M8SPW4-F1
#
_entry.id   AF-A0A3M8SPW4-F1
#
_cell.length_a   1.000
_cell.length_b   1.000
_cell.length_c   1.000
_cell.angle_alpha   90.00
_cell.angle_beta   90.00
_cell.angle_gamma   90.00
#
_symmetry.space_group_name_H-M   'P 1'
#
loop_
_entity.id
_entity.type
_entity.pdbx_description
1 polymer ?
#
loop_
_entity_poly.entity_id
_entity_poly.type
_entity_poly.pdbx_seq_one_letter_code
_entity_poly.pdbx_strand_id
1 'polypeptide(L)'
;MKRAKTRTPTRFAVSTTTIVLLMLGADGTAQHVYRCANPNGHVVAYQSTPCSAGTRVTRTWSAVPDPPPSPSQAAARTREQQRRAAESRYLSRLAGTDRRPGRSGRSGSSGKAAGPVIRVSARGGCEDARRRRDAMLYDLGSRQVSVQTRRLLHDHVYEACK
;
A
#
# COMPACT_ATOMS: atom_id res chain seq x y z
N MET A 1 -15.09 -76.87 -5.78
CA MET A 1 -16.10 -76.55 -4.75
C MET A 1 -16.07 -75.04 -4.50
N LYS A 2 -17.17 -74.33 -4.76
CA LYS A 2 -17.33 -72.87 -4.59
C LYS A 2 -18.02 -72.60 -3.25
N ARG A 3 -17.43 -71.79 -2.36
CA ARG A 3 -18.12 -71.07 -1.26
C ARG A 3 -17.33 -69.78 -1.00
N ALA A 4 -17.81 -68.63 -1.49
CA ALA A 4 -18.83 -67.73 -0.94
C ALA A 4 -18.19 -66.63 -0.10
N LYS A 5 -18.15 -65.43 -0.69
CA LYS A 5 -17.60 -64.18 -0.18
C LYS A 5 -18.72 -63.40 0.51
N THR A 6 -18.65 -63.24 1.82
CA THR A 6 -19.53 -62.36 2.59
C THR A 6 -18.72 -61.15 3.06
N ARG A 7 -19.08 -59.98 2.55
CA ARG A 7 -18.59 -58.67 3.01
C ARG A 7 -19.50 -58.21 4.15
N THR A 8 -18.90 -57.82 5.27
CA THR A 8 -19.62 -57.17 6.38
C THR A 8 -19.10 -55.72 6.51
N PRO A 9 -19.98 -54.72 6.63
CA PRO A 9 -19.62 -53.30 6.53
C PRO A 9 -18.99 -52.73 7.81
N THR A 10 -17.97 -51.90 7.61
CA THR A 10 -17.31 -51.05 8.61
C THR A 10 -18.30 -49.98 9.11
N ARG A 11 -18.67 -50.05 10.38
CA ARG A 11 -19.42 -48.98 11.06
C ARG A 11 -18.43 -47.89 11.50
N PHE A 12 -18.54 -46.70 10.92
CA PHE A 12 -17.87 -45.51 11.42
C PHE A 12 -18.61 -45.02 12.66
N ALA A 13 -17.96 -45.14 13.83
CA ALA A 13 -18.41 -44.52 15.05
C ALA A 13 -18.19 -43.00 14.95
N VAL A 14 -19.28 -42.25 14.81
CA VAL A 14 -19.29 -40.79 14.92
C VAL A 14 -19.12 -40.46 16.40
N SER A 15 -17.89 -40.13 16.79
CA SER A 15 -17.59 -39.62 18.13
C SER A 15 -17.88 -38.12 18.17
N THR A 16 -19.08 -37.78 18.60
CA THR A 16 -19.50 -36.45 19.04
C THR A 16 -18.73 -36.11 20.31
N THR A 17 -17.62 -35.38 20.20
CA THR A 17 -16.80 -34.97 21.35
C THR A 17 -16.41 -33.50 21.20
N THR A 18 -17.03 -32.67 22.04
CA THR A 18 -16.55 -31.37 22.56
C THR A 18 -16.45 -30.16 21.60
N ILE A 19 -17.57 -29.44 21.45
CA ILE A 19 -17.55 -27.98 21.15
C ILE A 19 -17.74 -27.24 22.49
N VAL A 20 -16.69 -27.09 23.29
CA VAL A 20 -16.65 -26.18 24.46
C VAL A 20 -15.23 -25.61 24.61
N LEU A 21 -14.75 -24.85 23.62
CA LEU A 21 -13.51 -24.08 23.76
C LEU A 21 -13.55 -22.78 22.92
N LEU A 22 -14.60 -21.98 23.09
CA LEU A 22 -14.78 -20.72 22.35
C LEU A 22 -15.15 -19.53 23.26
N MET A 23 -14.77 -19.61 24.54
CA MET A 23 -14.95 -18.53 25.52
C MET A 23 -13.66 -18.31 26.33
N LEU A 24 -12.50 -18.21 25.66
CA LEU A 24 -11.40 -17.48 26.26
C LEU A 24 -11.71 -16.00 26.09
N GLY A 25 -12.22 -15.40 27.17
CA GLY A 25 -12.39 -13.97 27.30
C GLY A 25 -11.08 -13.27 26.96
N ALA A 26 -11.18 -12.22 26.15
CA ALA A 26 -10.09 -11.28 25.94
C ALA A 26 -9.91 -10.48 27.23
N ASP A 27 -9.21 -11.06 28.21
CA ASP A 27 -8.58 -10.27 29.26
C ASP A 27 -7.55 -9.40 28.54
N GLY A 28 -7.91 -8.12 28.36
CA GLY A 28 -7.01 -7.08 27.92
C GLY A 28 -5.94 -6.87 28.97
N THR A 29 -5.02 -7.82 29.08
CA THR A 29 -3.82 -7.68 29.89
C THR A 29 -3.05 -6.53 29.26
N ALA A 30 -2.83 -5.47 30.04
CA ALA A 30 -1.99 -4.36 29.65
C ALA A 30 -0.67 -4.93 29.09
N GLN A 31 -0.46 -4.79 27.78
CA GLN A 31 0.73 -5.36 27.15
C GLN A 31 1.88 -4.40 27.41
N HIS A 32 2.82 -4.78 28.26
CA HIS A 32 4.02 -3.98 28.46
C HIS A 32 4.94 -4.14 27.25
N VAL A 33 5.34 -3.04 26.64
CA VAL A 33 6.34 -3.03 25.58
C VAL A 33 7.65 -2.51 26.14
N TYR A 34 8.69 -3.32 25.99
CA TYR A 34 10.05 -3.05 26.43
C TYR A 34 10.90 -2.60 25.24
N ARG A 35 11.58 -1.46 25.40
CA ARG A 35 12.59 -0.97 24.46
C ARG A 35 13.96 -1.47 24.89
N CYS A 36 14.46 -2.47 24.19
CA CYS A 36 15.74 -3.11 24.47
C CYS A 36 16.86 -2.43 23.68
N ALA A 37 17.95 -2.10 24.37
CA ALA A 37 19.17 -1.58 23.76
C ALA A 37 20.37 -2.47 24.10
N ASN A 38 21.35 -2.51 23.21
CA ASN A 38 22.62 -3.16 23.49
C ASN A 38 23.44 -2.35 24.55
N PRO A 39 24.54 -2.89 25.07
CA PRO A 39 25.39 -2.20 26.05
C PRO A 39 25.89 -0.83 25.55
N ASN A 40 26.10 -0.71 24.24
CA ASN A 40 26.52 0.54 23.58
C ASN A 40 25.38 1.57 23.45
N GLY A 41 24.16 1.24 23.88
CA GLY A 41 23.00 2.13 23.90
C GLY A 41 22.17 2.20 22.61
N HIS A 42 22.50 1.40 21.59
CA HIS A 42 21.69 1.31 20.36
C HIS A 42 20.45 0.45 20.60
N VAL A 43 19.29 0.92 20.15
CA VAL A 43 18.03 0.17 20.20
C VAL A 43 18.12 -1.00 19.24
N VAL A 44 17.83 -2.19 19.75
CA VAL A 44 17.87 -3.43 18.98
C VAL A 44 16.48 -4.01 18.76
N ALA A 45 15.56 -3.84 19.72
CA ALA A 45 14.23 -4.42 19.62
C ALA A 45 13.21 -3.67 20.48
N TYR A 46 11.95 -3.77 20.05
CA TYR A 46 10.76 -3.52 20.86
C TYR A 46 10.02 -4.84 21.01
N GLN A 47 9.73 -5.25 22.24
CA GLN A 47 9.17 -6.57 22.52
C GLN A 47 8.20 -6.53 23.68
N SER A 48 7.21 -7.43 23.67
CA SER A 48 6.21 -7.54 24.73
C SER A 48 6.67 -8.37 25.93
N THR A 49 7.86 -8.99 25.83
CA THR A 49 8.52 -9.74 26.91
C THR A 49 9.72 -8.95 27.44
N PRO A 50 10.16 -9.16 28.69
CA PRO A 50 11.37 -8.53 29.22
C PRO A 50 12.60 -8.77 28.33
N CYS A 51 13.51 -7.78 28.27
CA CYS A 51 14.71 -7.85 27.44
C CYS A 51 15.58 -9.07 27.78
N SER A 52 16.12 -9.73 26.76
CA SER A 52 16.97 -10.90 26.92
C SER A 52 18.33 -10.53 27.54
N ALA A 53 18.99 -11.54 28.13
CA ALA A 53 20.33 -11.37 28.70
C ALA A 53 21.30 -10.78 27.65
N GLY A 54 22.10 -9.80 28.06
CA GLY A 54 23.00 -9.05 27.16
C GLY A 54 22.41 -7.77 26.57
N THR A 55 21.12 -7.49 26.82
CA THR A 55 20.49 -6.21 26.47
C THR A 55 19.89 -5.54 27.70
N ARG A 56 19.78 -4.21 27.67
CA ARG A 56 19.19 -3.41 28.76
C ARG A 56 17.86 -2.83 28.34
N VAL A 57 16.89 -2.84 29.27
CA VAL A 57 15.65 -2.10 29.12
C VAL A 57 15.98 -0.61 29.24
N THR A 58 15.70 0.16 28.19
CA THR A 58 15.87 1.62 28.22
C THR A 58 14.57 2.36 28.49
N ARG A 59 13.43 1.76 28.14
CA ARG A 59 12.10 2.32 28.37
C ARG A 59 11.09 1.19 28.40
N THR A 60 10.09 1.33 29.24
CA THR A 60 8.91 0.46 29.27
C THR A 60 7.68 1.33 29.17
N TRP A 61 6.68 0.89 28.42
CA TRP A 61 5.37 1.53 28.45
C TRP A 61 4.26 0.48 28.45
N SER A 62 3.11 0.86 29.00
CA SER A 62 1.89 0.07 28.91
C SER A 62 1.21 0.37 27.57
N ALA A 63 1.01 -0.66 26.76
CA ALA A 63 0.18 -0.60 25.57
C ALA A 63 -1.20 -1.16 25.93
N VAL A 64 -2.08 -0.26 26.39
CA VAL A 64 -3.50 -0.56 26.53
C VAL A 64 -4.09 -0.52 25.12
N PRO A 65 -4.67 -1.63 24.62
CA PRO A 65 -5.32 -1.62 23.31
C PRO A 65 -6.50 -0.65 23.32
N ASP A 66 -6.66 0.09 22.22
CA ASP A 66 -7.86 0.90 22.04
C ASP A 66 -9.11 0.01 22.07
N PRO A 67 -10.24 0.50 22.62
CA PRO A 67 -11.48 -0.26 22.59
C PRO A 67 -11.93 -0.52 21.15
N PRO A 68 -12.62 -1.64 20.89
CA PRO A 68 -13.16 -1.90 19.56
C PRO A 68 -14.12 -0.78 19.14
N PRO A 69 -14.18 -0.44 17.83
CA PRO A 69 -15.07 0.60 17.36
C PRO A 69 -16.53 0.24 17.67
N SER A 70 -17.33 1.24 18.04
CA SER A 70 -18.77 1.03 18.18
C SER A 70 -19.40 0.65 16.84
N PRO A 71 -20.60 0.01 16.82
CA PRO A 71 -21.27 -0.34 15.56
C PRO A 71 -21.49 0.86 14.63
N SER A 72 -21.77 2.05 15.19
CA SER A 72 -21.93 3.28 14.42
C SER A 72 -20.61 3.78 13.83
N GLN A 73 -19.50 3.68 14.58
CA GLN A 73 -18.17 4.02 14.09
C GLN A 73 -17.71 3.04 13.00
N ALA A 74 -17.96 1.75 13.16
CA ALA A 74 -17.67 0.73 12.15
C ALA A 74 -18.44 1.03 10.85
N ALA A 75 -19.74 1.31 10.94
CA ALA A 75 -20.56 1.69 9.79
C ALA A 75 -20.08 2.99 9.12
N ALA A 76 -19.64 3.99 9.90
CA ALA A 76 -19.05 5.22 9.37
C ALA A 76 -17.75 4.95 8.61
N ARG A 77 -16.85 4.13 9.16
CA ARG A 77 -15.59 3.73 8.49
C ARG A 77 -15.84 3.00 7.18
N THR A 78 -16.81 2.08 7.14
CA THR A 78 -17.16 1.36 5.91
C THR A 78 -17.69 2.31 4.83
N ARG A 79 -18.57 3.26 5.19
CA ARG A 79 -19.08 4.28 4.25
C ARG A 79 -17.97 5.18 3.71
N GLU A 80 -17.06 5.61 4.59
CA GLU A 80 -15.89 6.40 4.21
C GLU A 80 -14.98 5.62 3.23
N GLN A 81 -14.72 4.35 3.51
CA GLN A 81 -13.91 3.49 2.64
C GLN A 81 -14.55 3.32 1.27
N GLN A 82 -15.87 3.13 1.21
CA GLN A 82 -16.60 3.04 -0.07
C GLN A 82 -16.51 4.35 -0.85
N ARG A 83 -16.67 5.51 -0.19
CA ARG A 83 -16.52 6.82 -0.83
C ARG A 83 -15.13 7.00 -1.42
N ARG A 84 -14.07 6.74 -0.64
CA ARG A 84 -12.68 6.83 -1.11
C ARG A 84 -12.38 5.90 -2.27
N ALA A 85 -12.93 4.67 -2.25
CA ALA A 85 -12.76 3.73 -3.35
C ALA A 85 -13.45 4.23 -4.64
N ALA A 86 -14.65 4.80 -4.54
CA ALA A 86 -15.34 5.39 -5.68
C ALA A 86 -14.59 6.61 -6.25
N GLU A 87 -14.14 7.51 -5.38
CA GLU A 87 -13.35 8.68 -5.75
C GLU A 87 -12.03 8.29 -6.43
N SER A 88 -11.30 7.33 -5.84
CA SER A 88 -10.05 6.83 -6.41
C SER A 88 -10.25 6.26 -7.83
N ARG A 89 -11.36 5.54 -8.07
CA ARG A 89 -11.70 5.02 -9.41
C ARG A 89 -12.03 6.15 -10.38
N TYR A 90 -12.80 7.15 -9.94
CA TYR A 90 -13.13 8.32 -10.74
C TYR A 90 -11.86 9.09 -11.16
N LEU A 91 -10.99 9.38 -10.21
CA LEU A 91 -9.71 10.06 -10.46
C LEU A 91 -8.78 9.22 -11.34
N SER A 92 -8.75 7.91 -11.17
CA SER A 92 -7.95 7.01 -12.03
C SER A 92 -8.41 7.05 -13.49
N ARG A 93 -9.73 7.12 -13.73
CA ARG A 93 -10.28 7.28 -15.09
C ARG A 93 -9.94 8.64 -15.69
N LEU A 94 -10.06 9.70 -14.90
CA LEU A 94 -9.68 11.05 -15.34
C LEU A 94 -8.17 11.13 -15.66
N ALA A 95 -7.36 10.42 -14.89
CA ALA A 95 -5.92 10.31 -15.09
C ALA A 95 -5.51 9.28 -16.18
N GLY A 96 -6.44 8.48 -16.70
CA GLY A 96 -6.14 7.41 -17.65
C GLY A 96 -5.25 6.28 -17.10
N THR A 97 -5.12 6.18 -15.77
CA THR A 97 -4.31 5.16 -15.07
C THR A 97 -5.10 3.91 -14.70
N ASP A 98 -6.40 3.89 -15.03
CA ASP A 98 -7.31 2.76 -14.80
C ASP A 98 -7.06 1.57 -15.75
N ARG A 99 -6.25 1.77 -16.80
CA ARG A 99 -5.85 0.70 -17.72
C ARG A 99 -4.84 -0.22 -17.04
N ARG A 100 -5.24 -1.48 -16.82
CA ARG A 100 -4.34 -2.54 -16.36
C ARG A 100 -3.12 -2.65 -17.31
N PRO A 101 -1.87 -2.62 -16.79
CA PRO A 101 -0.72 -3.02 -17.57
C PRO A 101 -0.77 -4.53 -17.77
N GLY A 102 -1.43 -4.97 -18.83
CA GLY A 102 -1.47 -6.39 -19.19
C GLY A 102 -2.72 -6.75 -19.98
N ARG A 103 -2.49 -7.22 -21.21
CA ARG A 103 -3.46 -7.90 -22.09
C ARG A 103 -4.23 -7.03 -23.11
N SER A 104 -3.54 -6.12 -23.78
CA SER A 104 -3.73 -5.89 -25.22
C SER A 104 -2.35 -5.55 -25.79
N GLY A 105 -1.75 -6.45 -26.56
CA GLY A 105 -2.00 -6.43 -27.99
C GLY A 105 -1.03 -5.46 -28.65
N ARG A 106 0.22 -5.92 -28.82
CA ARG A 106 1.19 -5.55 -29.87
C ARG A 106 0.76 -4.37 -30.77
N SER A 107 1.08 -3.15 -30.36
CA SER A 107 1.50 -2.10 -31.29
C SER A 107 2.45 -1.17 -30.55
N GLY A 108 3.66 -1.03 -31.09
CA GLY A 108 4.78 -0.41 -30.44
C GLY A 108 4.58 1.08 -30.14
N SER A 109 5.07 1.49 -28.99
CA SER A 109 5.69 2.79 -28.78
C SER A 109 6.31 2.75 -27.39
N SER A 110 7.62 2.83 -27.33
CA SER A 110 8.40 3.21 -26.16
C SER A 110 7.82 4.48 -25.52
N GLY A 111 6.86 4.32 -24.60
CA GLY A 111 6.13 5.42 -23.99
C GLY A 111 6.34 5.43 -22.49
N LYS A 112 7.22 6.32 -22.03
CA LYS A 112 7.22 6.82 -20.65
C LYS A 112 5.77 7.12 -20.25
N ALA A 113 5.37 6.74 -19.04
CA ALA A 113 4.01 6.93 -18.51
C ALA A 113 3.50 8.35 -18.80
N ALA A 114 2.71 8.49 -19.87
CA ALA A 114 2.09 9.74 -20.24
C ALA A 114 0.79 9.83 -19.44
N GLY A 115 0.77 10.72 -18.45
CA GLY A 115 -0.45 11.13 -17.77
C GLY A 115 -1.49 11.69 -18.77
N PRO A 116 -2.68 12.08 -18.30
CA PRO A 116 -3.74 12.57 -19.17
C PRO A 116 -3.24 13.84 -19.90
N VAL A 117 -2.98 13.71 -21.20
CA VAL A 117 -2.63 14.87 -22.02
C VAL A 117 -3.95 15.53 -22.42
N ILE A 118 -4.29 16.62 -21.73
CA ILE A 118 -5.30 17.56 -22.24
C ILE A 118 -4.77 18.00 -23.60
N ARG A 119 -5.46 17.60 -24.68
CA ARG A 119 -5.15 18.08 -26.03
C ARG A 119 -5.59 19.54 -26.11
N VAL A 120 -4.80 20.41 -25.51
CA VAL A 120 -4.73 21.80 -25.95
C VAL A 120 -4.31 21.69 -27.40
N SER A 121 -5.13 22.18 -28.32
CA SER A 121 -4.84 22.23 -29.75
C SER A 121 -3.55 23.01 -29.96
N ALA A 122 -2.43 22.30 -29.83
CA ALA A 122 -1.10 22.87 -29.83
C ALA A 122 -0.79 23.29 -31.26
N ARG A 123 -0.84 24.59 -31.50
CA ARG A 123 -0.01 25.22 -32.52
C ARG A 123 1.40 24.65 -32.32
N GLY A 124 2.03 24.11 -33.37
CA GLY A 124 3.22 23.25 -33.27
C GLY A 124 4.36 23.78 -32.38
N GLY A 125 4.45 25.11 -32.17
CA GLY A 125 5.41 25.74 -31.26
C GLY A 125 5.29 25.37 -29.77
N CYS A 126 4.11 25.03 -29.25
CA CYS A 126 3.95 24.69 -27.84
C CYS A 126 4.60 23.34 -27.49
N GLU A 127 4.42 22.32 -28.33
CA GLU A 127 5.07 21.02 -28.14
C GLU A 127 6.59 21.11 -28.37
N ASP A 128 7.05 21.94 -29.31
CA ASP A 128 8.47 22.20 -29.51
C ASP A 128 9.13 22.87 -28.31
N ALA A 129 8.48 23.87 -27.71
CA ALA A 129 8.96 24.53 -26.50
C ALA A 129 9.06 23.54 -25.31
N ARG A 130 8.08 22.65 -25.16
CA ARG A 130 8.09 21.59 -24.14
C ARG A 130 9.24 20.61 -24.35
N ARG A 131 9.44 20.14 -25.60
CA ARG A 131 10.55 19.23 -25.94
C ARG A 131 11.91 19.85 -25.63
N ARG A 132 12.12 21.14 -25.94
CA ARG A 132 13.37 21.85 -25.64
C ARG A 132 13.65 21.96 -24.14
N ARG A 133 12.64 22.33 -23.34
CA ARG A 133 12.77 22.35 -21.88
C ARG A 133 13.16 20.98 -21.35
N ASP A 134 12.45 19.94 -21.78
CA ASP A 134 12.66 18.59 -21.26
C ASP A 134 14.03 18.04 -21.65
N ALA A 135 14.51 18.33 -22.86
CA ALA A 135 15.88 18.00 -23.29
C ALA A 135 16.91 18.71 -22.39
N MET A 136 16.79 20.02 -22.17
CA MET A 136 17.73 20.76 -21.32
C MET A 136 17.73 20.26 -19.87
N LEU A 137 16.57 19.94 -19.30
CA LEU A 137 16.47 19.42 -17.94
C LEU A 137 16.94 17.98 -17.80
N TYR A 138 16.86 17.19 -18.88
CA TYR A 138 17.33 15.81 -18.92
C TYR A 138 18.85 15.75 -19.10
N ASP A 139 19.40 16.51 -20.05
CA ASP A 139 20.83 16.49 -20.41
C ASP A 139 21.71 17.07 -19.30
N LEU A 140 21.29 18.18 -18.70
CA LEU A 140 22.02 18.81 -17.59
C LEU A 140 21.69 18.14 -16.25
N GLY A 141 20.63 17.33 -16.19
CA GLY A 141 20.05 16.86 -14.94
C GLY A 141 19.40 17.99 -14.14
N SER A 142 18.16 17.80 -13.73
CA SER A 142 17.36 18.83 -13.05
C SER A 142 17.99 19.42 -11.78
N ARG A 143 19.00 18.77 -11.19
CA ARG A 143 19.76 19.27 -10.03
C ARG A 143 20.87 20.26 -10.39
N GLN A 144 21.42 20.21 -11.60
CA GLN A 144 22.50 21.09 -12.03
C GLN A 144 21.99 22.39 -12.65
N VAL A 145 20.70 22.42 -13.01
CA VAL A 145 20.03 23.62 -13.54
C VAL A 145 19.59 24.53 -12.41
N SER A 146 20.08 25.79 -12.44
CA SER A 146 19.71 26.83 -11.47
C SER A 146 18.19 27.04 -11.42
N VAL A 147 17.71 27.57 -10.29
CA VAL A 147 16.29 27.89 -10.12
C VAL A 147 15.85 28.97 -11.12
N GLN A 148 16.68 29.98 -11.40
CA GLN A 148 16.37 31.01 -12.39
C GLN A 148 16.22 30.42 -13.79
N THR A 149 17.14 29.54 -14.21
CA THR A 149 17.08 28.88 -15.52
C THR A 149 15.81 28.03 -15.65
N ARG A 150 15.42 27.31 -14.60
CA ARG A 150 14.16 26.56 -14.59
C ARG A 150 12.94 27.46 -14.78
N ARG A 151 12.90 28.61 -14.09
CA ARG A 151 11.81 29.59 -14.25
C ARG A 151 11.73 30.11 -15.68
N LEU A 152 12.86 30.54 -16.27
CA LEU A 152 12.91 31.02 -17.65
C LEU A 152 12.41 29.97 -18.66
N LEU A 153 12.79 28.69 -18.48
CA LEU A 153 12.30 27.62 -19.34
C LEU A 153 10.79 27.38 -19.19
N HIS A 154 10.25 27.53 -17.98
CA HIS A 154 8.81 27.46 -17.74
C HIS A 154 8.06 28.65 -18.37
N ASP A 155 8.59 29.86 -18.24
CA ASP A 155 8.02 31.07 -18.82
C ASP A 155 8.01 30.98 -20.35
N HIS A 156 9.10 30.50 -20.97
CA HIS A 156 9.15 30.27 -22.41
C HIS A 156 8.10 29.25 -22.90
N VAL A 157 7.88 28.17 -22.14
CA VAL A 157 6.81 27.20 -22.47
C VAL A 157 5.43 27.84 -22.32
N TYR A 158 5.22 28.64 -21.28
CA TYR A 158 3.96 29.35 -21.07
C TYR A 158 3.65 30.30 -22.23
N GLU A 159 4.61 31.14 -22.62
CA GLU A 159 4.48 32.08 -23.73
C GLU A 159 4.27 31.40 -25.09
N ALA A 160 4.82 30.19 -25.29
CA ALA A 160 4.62 29.42 -26.52
C ALA A 160 3.27 28.67 -26.57
N CYS A 161 2.61 28.49 -25.41
CA CYS A 161 1.39 27.71 -25.26
C CYS A 161 0.13 28.56 -25.00
N LYS A 162 0.28 29.88 -24.84
CA LYS A 162 -0.84 30.83 -24.85
C LYS A 162 -1.46 30.96 -26.25
#